data_AF-A0A2T4VFL1-F1
#
_entry.id   AF-A0A2T4VFL1-F1
#
_cell.length_a   1.000
_cell.length_b   1.000
_cell.length_c   1.000
_cell.angle_alpha   90.00
_cell.angle_beta   90.00
_cell.angle_gamma   90.00
#
_symmetry.space_group_name_H-M   'P 1'
#
loop_
_entity.id
_entity.type
_entity.pdbx_description
1 polymer ?
#
loop_
_entity_poly.entity_id
_entity_poly.type
_entity_poly.pdbx_seq_one_letter_code
_entity_poly.pdbx_strand_id
1 'polypeptide(L)'
;MSACPDQDELLTLYAAGALEPEEASRVRTHLESCAACRSEVEAHHEVLGLAALPPPSPREQAVLAALPRTTVSVWRSEQVRQAARMRTAGALMAAAAVVLLALGPVVLRHVTPRTTSAAPVETPASSSEETSSDLEQWALTDPLSDALELAEADLDDAEAGDESWDLEPEDVLSSPNPGESL
;
A
#
# COMPACT_ATOMS: atom_id res chain seq x y z
N MET A 1 5.23 11.07 -38.88
CA MET A 1 6.64 11.43 -38.63
C MET A 1 6.62 12.86 -38.13
N SER A 2 7.07 13.06 -36.90
CA SER A 2 7.06 14.36 -36.23
C SER A 2 7.91 15.36 -37.01
N ALA A 3 7.42 16.60 -37.13
CA ALA A 3 8.10 17.63 -37.92
C ALA A 3 9.42 18.10 -37.28
N CYS A 4 9.55 17.96 -35.96
CA CYS A 4 10.74 18.28 -35.17
C CYS A 4 10.97 17.15 -34.14
N PRO A 5 11.84 16.18 -34.41
CA PRO A 5 11.99 14.99 -33.56
C PRO A 5 12.43 15.32 -32.14
N ASP A 6 13.23 16.37 -31.96
CA ASP A 6 13.71 16.83 -30.65
C ASP A 6 12.59 17.46 -29.78
N GLN A 7 11.41 17.71 -30.35
CA GLN A 7 10.28 18.32 -29.65
C GLN A 7 9.15 17.33 -29.35
N ASP A 8 9.15 16.14 -29.94
CA ASP A 8 8.01 15.21 -29.94
C ASP A 8 7.50 14.87 -28.52
N GLU A 9 8.42 14.51 -27.62
CA GLU A 9 8.12 14.24 -26.21
C GLU A 9 7.57 15.49 -25.49
N LEU A 10 8.22 16.65 -25.70
CA LEU A 10 7.83 17.91 -25.08
C LEU A 10 6.46 18.39 -25.57
N LEU A 11 6.10 18.17 -26.84
CA LEU A 11 4.79 18.55 -27.38
C LEU A 11 3.66 17.73 -26.76
N THR A 12 3.88 16.43 -26.55
CA THR A 12 2.91 15.55 -25.87
C THR A 12 2.72 15.97 -24.41
N LEU A 13 3.81 16.23 -23.68
CA LEU A 13 3.75 16.70 -22.29
C LEU A 13 3.14 18.09 -22.18
N TYR A 14 3.43 18.98 -23.13
CA TYR A 14 2.84 20.32 -23.22
C TYR A 14 1.32 20.23 -23.39
N ALA A 15 0.85 19.37 -24.31
CA ALA A 15 -0.58 19.17 -24.54
C ALA A 15 -1.30 18.58 -23.31
N ALA A 16 -0.61 17.73 -22.54
CA ALA A 16 -1.10 17.20 -21.26
C ALA A 16 -1.03 18.20 -20.09
N GLY A 17 -0.42 19.37 -20.28
CA GLY A 17 -0.21 20.35 -19.20
C GLY A 17 0.77 19.86 -18.12
N ALA A 18 1.65 18.92 -18.46
CA ALA A 18 2.54 18.22 -17.53
C ALA A 18 3.98 18.74 -17.53
N LEU A 19 4.28 19.81 -18.28
CA LEU A 19 5.61 20.43 -18.31
C LEU A 19 5.82 21.42 -17.15
N GLU A 20 7.07 21.53 -16.72
CA GLU A 20 7.50 22.60 -15.82
C GLU A 20 7.35 23.98 -16.51
N PRO A 21 7.16 25.07 -15.73
CA PRO A 21 6.92 26.41 -16.29
C PRO A 21 8.01 26.87 -17.28
N GLU A 22 9.29 26.56 -17.00
CA GLU A 22 10.42 26.90 -17.86
C GLU A 22 10.36 26.13 -19.19
N GLU A 23 10.05 24.85 -19.17
CA GLU A 23 9.90 24.01 -20.36
C GLU A 23 8.71 24.43 -21.21
N ALA A 24 7.56 24.68 -20.58
CA ALA A 24 6.37 25.16 -21.25
C ALA A 24 6.62 26.50 -21.98
N SER A 25 7.45 27.38 -21.41
CA SER A 25 7.85 28.64 -22.06
C SER A 25 8.72 28.42 -23.31
N ARG A 26 9.63 27.44 -23.26
CA ARG A 26 10.48 27.06 -24.40
C ARG A 26 9.65 26.49 -25.54
N VAL A 27 8.75 25.57 -25.23
CA VAL A 27 7.82 24.99 -26.21
C VAL A 27 6.93 26.08 -26.81
N ARG A 28 6.36 26.97 -25.99
CA ARG A 28 5.54 28.09 -26.49
C ARG A 28 6.30 28.98 -27.48
N THR A 29 7.54 29.31 -27.18
CA THR A 29 8.42 30.07 -28.11
C THR A 29 8.62 29.32 -29.43
N HIS A 30 8.82 28.00 -29.39
CA HIS A 30 8.92 27.19 -30.61
C HIS A 30 7.60 27.22 -31.42
N LEU A 31 6.47 27.06 -30.74
CA LEU A 31 5.13 27.09 -31.34
C LEU A 31 4.80 28.42 -32.01
N GLU A 32 5.39 29.55 -31.62
CA GLU A 32 5.22 30.83 -32.33
C GLU A 32 5.78 30.76 -33.77
N SER A 33 6.88 30.02 -33.96
CA SER A 33 7.60 29.94 -35.24
C SER A 33 7.26 28.71 -36.09
N CYS A 34 6.79 27.62 -35.50
CA CYS A 34 6.59 26.34 -36.19
C CYS A 34 5.12 25.96 -36.33
N ALA A 35 4.58 26.05 -37.55
CA ALA A 35 3.18 25.70 -37.84
C ALA A 35 2.88 24.20 -37.69
N ALA A 36 3.85 23.32 -38.02
CA ALA A 36 3.65 21.88 -37.92
C ALA A 36 3.52 21.41 -36.46
N CYS A 37 4.39 21.91 -35.57
CA CYS A 37 4.30 21.60 -34.14
C CYS A 37 3.02 22.17 -33.50
N ARG A 38 2.48 23.29 -34.00
CA ARG A 38 1.16 23.77 -33.58
C ARG A 38 0.05 22.78 -33.93
N SER A 39 0.04 22.25 -35.15
CA SER A 39 -0.96 21.25 -35.55
C SER A 39 -0.80 19.92 -34.78
N GLU A 40 0.42 19.52 -34.44
CA GLU A 40 0.67 18.34 -33.61
C GLU A 40 0.10 18.51 -32.19
N VAL A 41 0.37 19.65 -31.55
CA VAL A 41 -0.19 19.97 -30.22
C VAL A 41 -1.72 20.03 -30.24
N GLU A 42 -2.31 20.59 -31.30
CA GLU A 42 -3.78 20.61 -31.47
C GLU A 42 -4.36 19.19 -31.59
N ALA A 43 -3.72 18.31 -32.37
CA ALA A 43 -4.13 16.91 -32.47
C ALA A 43 -3.97 16.16 -31.13
N HIS A 44 -2.91 16.43 -30.37
CA HIS A 44 -2.76 15.87 -29.03
C HIS A 44 -3.84 16.37 -28.07
N HIS A 45 -4.18 17.67 -28.10
CA HIS A 45 -5.27 18.22 -27.31
C HIS A 45 -6.62 17.59 -27.65
N GLU A 46 -6.90 17.33 -28.93
CA GLU A 46 -8.11 16.63 -29.35
C GLU A 46 -8.18 15.23 -28.74
N VAL A 47 -7.12 14.44 -28.87
CA VAL A 47 -7.06 13.07 -28.32
C VAL A 47 -7.15 13.06 -26.79
N LEU A 48 -6.40 13.93 -26.12
CA LEU A 48 -6.42 14.05 -24.66
C LEU A 48 -7.78 14.55 -24.16
N GLY A 49 -8.47 15.39 -24.94
CA GLY A 49 -9.82 15.84 -24.66
C GLY A 49 -10.84 14.70 -24.64
N LEU A 50 -10.63 13.63 -25.42
CA LEU A 50 -11.48 12.43 -25.39
C LEU A 50 -11.32 11.64 -24.09
N ALA A 51 -10.14 11.70 -23.45
CA ALA A 51 -9.85 11.05 -22.17
C ALA A 51 -10.02 11.99 -20.96
N ALA A 52 -10.40 13.25 -21.20
CA ALA A 52 -10.55 14.23 -20.14
C ALA A 52 -11.72 13.85 -19.24
N LEU A 53 -11.41 13.48 -18.00
CA LEU A 53 -12.42 13.26 -16.97
C LEU A 53 -13.03 14.62 -16.57
N PRO A 54 -14.33 14.67 -16.29
CA PRO A 54 -14.93 15.86 -15.69
C PRO A 54 -14.23 16.17 -14.36
N PRO A 55 -14.17 17.46 -13.95
CA PRO A 55 -13.64 17.80 -12.64
C PRO A 55 -14.41 17.04 -11.54
N PRO A 56 -13.72 16.55 -10.50
CA PRO A 56 -14.37 15.75 -9.48
C PRO A 56 -15.50 16.54 -8.81
N SER A 57 -16.63 15.87 -8.60
CA SER A 57 -17.78 16.42 -7.91
C SER A 57 -17.42 16.85 -6.48
N PRO A 58 -18.17 17.79 -5.86
CA PRO A 58 -17.92 18.18 -4.47
C PRO A 58 -17.95 16.99 -3.48
N ARG A 59 -18.75 15.96 -3.79
CA ARG A 59 -18.81 14.73 -2.99
C ARG A 59 -17.52 13.91 -3.12
N GLU A 60 -17.00 13.71 -4.33
CA GLU A 60 -15.72 13.00 -4.55
C GLU A 60 -14.57 13.75 -3.90
N GLN A 61 -14.54 15.08 -4.02
CA GLN A 61 -13.55 15.91 -3.35
C GLN A 61 -13.58 15.74 -1.83
N ALA A 62 -14.77 15.65 -1.22
CA ALA A 62 -14.92 15.40 0.21
C ALA A 62 -14.38 14.00 0.61
N VAL A 63 -14.60 12.98 -0.22
CA VAL A 63 -14.05 11.62 0.00
C VAL A 63 -12.53 11.64 -0.11
N LEU A 64 -11.98 12.28 -1.16
CA LEU A 64 -10.53 12.44 -1.36
C LEU A 64 -9.88 13.21 -0.20
N ALA A 65 -10.54 14.24 0.33
CA ALA A 65 -10.06 14.98 1.49
C ALA A 65 -10.12 14.16 2.79
N ALA A 66 -11.00 13.16 2.88
CA ALA A 66 -11.14 12.29 4.04
C ALA A 66 -10.13 11.12 4.05
N LEU A 67 -9.64 10.70 2.88
CA LEU A 67 -8.70 9.57 2.71
C LEU A 67 -7.47 9.62 3.64
N PRO A 68 -6.75 10.75 3.78
CA PRO A 68 -5.60 10.80 4.69
C PRO A 68 -5.99 10.53 6.15
N ARG A 69 -7.20 10.90 6.57
CA ARG A 69 -7.67 10.66 7.94
C ARG A 69 -8.02 9.21 8.17
N THR A 70 -8.60 8.54 7.18
CA THR A 70 -8.96 7.12 7.29
C THR A 70 -7.71 6.23 7.23
N THR A 71 -6.79 6.49 6.31
CA THR A 71 -5.55 5.69 6.17
C THR A 71 -4.61 5.87 7.37
N VAL A 72 -4.39 7.11 7.80
CA VAL A 72 -3.51 7.39 8.94
C VAL A 72 -4.11 6.89 10.25
N SER A 73 -5.45 6.89 10.41
CA SER A 73 -6.06 6.41 11.65
C SER A 73 -5.92 4.89 11.82
N VAL A 74 -6.07 4.11 10.74
CA VAL A 74 -5.82 2.67 10.75
C VAL A 74 -4.36 2.39 11.13
N TRP A 75 -3.41 3.01 10.43
CA TRP A 75 -1.98 2.83 10.72
C TRP A 75 -1.60 3.24 12.15
N ARG A 76 -2.13 4.36 12.63
CA ARG A 76 -1.89 4.84 14.00
C ARG A 76 -2.50 3.89 15.03
N SER A 77 -3.65 3.29 14.76
CA SER A 77 -4.28 2.33 15.67
C SER A 77 -3.43 1.05 15.80
N GLU A 78 -2.83 0.59 14.71
CA GLU A 78 -1.91 -0.56 14.69
C GLU A 78 -0.66 -0.28 15.54
N GLN A 79 -0.05 0.89 15.33
CA GLN A 79 1.09 1.32 16.15
C GLN A 79 0.78 1.40 17.64
N VAL A 80 -0.39 1.96 18.01
CA VAL A 80 -0.80 2.05 19.42
C VAL A 80 -0.99 0.66 20.01
N ARG A 81 -1.61 -0.27 19.27
CA ARG A 81 -1.78 -1.67 19.70
C ARG A 81 -0.43 -2.36 19.88
N GLN A 82 0.50 -2.19 18.94
CA GLN A 82 1.84 -2.77 19.04
C GLN A 82 2.61 -2.22 20.24
N ALA A 83 2.57 -0.89 20.46
CA ALA A 83 3.19 -0.26 21.62
C ALA A 83 2.57 -0.77 22.94
N ALA A 84 1.25 -0.96 22.99
CA ALA A 84 0.57 -1.53 24.14
C ALA A 84 1.01 -2.99 24.39
N ARG A 85 1.07 -3.82 23.35
CA ARG A 85 1.55 -5.22 23.43
C ARG A 85 2.98 -5.29 23.98
N MET A 86 3.89 -4.45 23.47
CA MET A 86 5.28 -4.38 23.94
C MET A 86 5.36 -3.99 25.42
N ARG A 87 4.54 -3.04 25.88
CA ARG A 87 4.47 -2.66 27.30
C ARG A 87 3.94 -3.80 28.17
N THR A 88 2.89 -4.50 27.72
CA THR A 88 2.33 -5.64 28.48
C THR A 88 3.31 -6.80 28.55
N ALA A 89 4.00 -7.12 27.46
CA ALA A 89 5.03 -8.15 27.44
C ALA A 89 6.20 -7.79 28.37
N GLY A 90 6.67 -6.53 28.33
CA GLY A 90 7.70 -6.04 29.25
C GLY A 90 7.29 -6.13 30.72
N ALA A 91 6.03 -5.79 31.04
CA ALA A 91 5.50 -5.90 32.40
C ALA A 91 5.41 -7.35 32.89
N LEU A 92 4.97 -8.28 32.03
CA LEU A 92 4.91 -9.71 32.36
C LEU A 92 6.31 -10.29 32.59
N MET A 93 7.29 -9.93 31.74
CA MET A 93 8.68 -10.34 31.92
C MET A 93 9.28 -9.81 33.22
N ALA A 94 9.02 -8.55 33.56
CA ALA A 94 9.45 -7.96 34.83
C ALA A 94 8.81 -8.68 36.04
N ALA A 95 7.51 -8.98 35.98
CA ALA A 95 6.83 -9.73 37.03
C ALA A 95 7.39 -11.15 37.18
N ALA A 96 7.63 -11.86 36.08
CA ALA A 96 8.24 -13.19 36.09
C ALA A 96 9.65 -13.16 36.71
N ALA A 97 10.46 -12.15 36.39
CA ALA A 97 11.79 -11.96 36.98
C ALA A 97 11.70 -11.75 38.51
N VAL A 98 10.77 -10.94 39.00
CA VAL A 98 10.56 -10.73 40.45
C VAL A 98 10.14 -12.02 41.15
N VAL A 99 9.22 -12.79 40.54
CA VAL A 99 8.76 -14.08 41.05
C VAL A 99 9.92 -15.08 41.15
N LEU A 100 10.75 -15.18 40.10
CA LEU A 100 11.96 -16.01 40.10
C LEU A 100 12.97 -15.58 41.17
N LEU A 101 13.14 -14.28 41.39
CA LEU A 101 14.09 -13.75 42.38
C LEU A 101 13.59 -13.98 43.81
N ALA A 102 12.27 -13.96 44.04
CA ALA A 102 11.65 -14.24 45.34
C ALA A 102 11.60 -15.75 45.67
N LEU A 103 11.30 -16.61 44.69
CA LEU A 103 11.16 -18.07 44.87
C LEU A 103 12.47 -18.83 44.64
N GLY A 104 13.40 -18.26 43.87
CA GLY A 104 14.69 -18.86 43.54
C GLY A 104 15.49 -19.35 44.76
N PRO A 105 15.62 -18.59 45.85
CA PRO A 105 16.33 -19.03 47.05
C PRO A 105 15.68 -20.25 47.74
N VAL A 106 14.36 -20.43 47.60
CA VAL A 106 13.62 -21.56 48.19
C VAL A 106 13.80 -22.80 47.32
N VAL A 107 13.71 -22.65 46.00
CA VAL A 107 13.87 -23.78 45.05
C VAL A 107 15.33 -24.27 45.01
N LEU A 108 16.33 -23.38 45.04
CA LEU A 108 17.75 -23.75 45.10
C LEU A 108 18.09 -24.54 46.38
N ARG A 109 17.36 -24.35 47.48
CA ARG A 109 17.57 -25.13 48.71
C ARG A 109 17.02 -26.55 48.61
N HIS A 110 16.00 -26.78 47.79
CA HIS A 110 15.43 -28.11 47.57
C HIS A 110 16.15 -28.89 46.46
N VAL A 111 16.80 -28.19 45.54
CA VAL A 111 17.54 -28.77 44.42
C VAL A 111 19.03 -28.59 44.69
N THR A 112 19.59 -29.46 45.53
CA THR A 112 21.05 -29.68 45.62
C THR A 112 21.44 -30.97 44.89
N PRO A 113 21.55 -30.95 43.55
CA PRO A 113 22.30 -31.95 42.84
C PRO A 113 23.80 -31.69 43.00
N ARG A 114 24.56 -32.77 43.19
CA ARG A 114 26.02 -32.83 43.21
C ARG A 114 26.61 -32.12 41.98
N THR A 115 27.57 -31.27 42.25
CA THR A 115 28.44 -30.61 41.29
C THR A 115 29.23 -31.63 40.47
N THR A 116 28.91 -31.79 39.19
CA THR A 116 29.84 -32.32 38.19
C THR A 116 30.37 -31.15 37.40
N SER A 117 31.65 -30.86 37.64
CA SER A 117 32.49 -29.95 36.87
C SER A 117 32.68 -30.49 35.45
N ALA A 118 32.33 -29.72 34.43
CA ALA A 118 32.72 -29.96 33.05
C ALA A 118 32.86 -28.63 32.28
N ALA A 119 34.12 -28.30 32.03
CA ALA A 119 34.78 -27.50 30.98
C ALA A 119 34.09 -26.31 30.27
N PRO A 120 34.85 -25.25 29.94
CA PRO A 120 34.40 -24.11 29.13
C PRO A 120 34.30 -24.51 27.65
N VAL A 121 33.16 -24.20 27.02
CA VAL A 121 32.97 -24.28 25.56
C VAL A 121 33.14 -22.89 24.98
N GLU A 122 33.99 -22.83 23.97
CA GLU A 122 34.41 -21.68 23.20
C GLU A 122 33.24 -20.94 22.53
N THR A 123 33.35 -19.63 22.52
CA THR A 123 32.52 -18.69 21.77
C THR A 123 32.90 -18.73 20.29
N PRO A 124 32.04 -19.18 19.35
CA PRO A 124 32.27 -18.88 17.95
C PRO A 124 31.95 -17.41 17.69
N ALA A 125 32.98 -16.66 17.31
CA ALA A 125 32.83 -15.44 16.55
C ALA A 125 32.40 -15.83 15.13
N SER A 126 31.16 -15.51 14.77
CA SER A 126 30.58 -15.62 13.43
C SER A 126 29.37 -14.69 13.41
N SER A 127 29.01 -13.98 12.37
CA SER A 127 29.68 -13.48 11.17
C SER A 127 28.68 -12.45 10.62
N SER A 128 29.17 -11.44 9.90
CA SER A 128 28.37 -10.42 9.21
C SER A 128 27.52 -10.95 8.04
N GLU A 129 27.14 -12.24 8.07
CA GLU A 129 26.33 -12.95 7.07
C GLU A 129 24.84 -12.99 7.45
N GLU A 130 24.51 -12.78 8.73
CA GLU A 130 23.14 -12.79 9.25
C GLU A 130 22.28 -11.66 8.63
N THR A 131 22.89 -10.49 8.37
CA THR A 131 22.16 -9.35 7.77
C THR A 131 21.81 -9.53 6.29
N SER A 132 22.54 -10.39 5.56
CA SER A 132 22.23 -10.72 4.16
C SER A 132 21.07 -11.70 4.07
N SER A 133 21.10 -12.73 4.92
CA SER A 133 20.06 -13.76 4.95
C SER A 133 18.73 -13.21 5.48
N ASP A 134 18.77 -12.32 6.48
CA ASP A 134 17.57 -11.60 6.91
C ASP A 134 16.99 -10.77 5.76
N LEU A 135 17.82 -10.03 5.00
CA LEU A 135 17.30 -9.20 3.91
C LEU A 135 16.70 -10.03 2.76
N GLU A 136 17.32 -11.15 2.40
CA GLU A 136 16.77 -12.08 1.39
C GLU A 136 15.49 -12.75 1.89
N GLN A 137 15.40 -13.05 3.19
CA GLN A 137 14.20 -13.60 3.79
C GLN A 137 13.03 -12.60 3.75
N TRP A 138 13.28 -11.32 4.03
CA TRP A 138 12.27 -10.25 3.88
C TRP A 138 11.89 -9.98 2.42
N ALA A 139 12.79 -10.19 1.45
CA ALA A 139 12.49 -10.03 0.03
C ALA A 139 11.68 -11.20 -0.55
N LEU A 140 11.75 -12.38 0.09
CA LEU A 140 11.00 -13.57 -0.30
C LEU A 140 9.63 -13.68 0.37
N THR A 141 9.41 -13.08 1.54
CA THR A 141 8.07 -12.87 2.09
C THR A 141 7.41 -11.70 1.37
N ASP A 142 6.72 -11.99 0.27
CA ASP A 142 5.80 -11.03 -0.33
C ASP A 142 4.54 -10.93 0.57
N PRO A 143 4.34 -9.81 1.29
CA PRO A 143 3.22 -9.67 2.20
C PRO A 143 1.86 -9.65 1.48
N LEU A 144 1.83 -9.49 0.14
CA LEU A 144 0.59 -9.59 -0.63
C LEU A 144 0.13 -11.04 -0.84
N SER A 145 1.04 -12.01 -0.93
CA SER A 145 0.67 -13.43 -1.08
C SER A 145 -0.10 -13.96 0.13
N ASP A 146 0.37 -13.67 1.34
CA ASP A 146 -0.31 -14.11 2.58
C ASP A 146 -1.70 -13.47 2.73
N ALA A 147 -1.89 -12.25 2.23
CA ALA A 147 -3.18 -11.56 2.25
C ALA A 147 -4.17 -12.15 1.23
N LEU A 148 -3.68 -12.71 0.11
CA LEU A 148 -4.50 -13.39 -0.88
C LEU A 148 -4.88 -14.81 -0.42
N GLU A 149 -3.98 -15.57 0.22
CA GLU A 149 -4.32 -16.90 0.79
C GLU A 149 -5.37 -16.80 1.89
N LEU A 150 -5.33 -15.76 2.74
CA LEU A 150 -6.37 -15.52 3.75
C LEU A 150 -7.72 -15.13 3.14
N ALA A 151 -7.72 -14.47 1.97
CA ALA A 151 -8.94 -14.13 1.26
C ALA A 151 -9.53 -15.34 0.50
N GLU A 152 -8.70 -16.25 0.00
CA GLU A 152 -9.14 -17.50 -0.63
C GLU A 152 -9.69 -18.51 0.40
N ALA A 153 -9.09 -18.60 1.59
CA ALA A 153 -9.57 -19.48 2.66
C ALA A 153 -10.97 -19.12 3.18
N ASP A 154 -11.38 -17.85 3.10
CA ASP A 154 -12.73 -17.39 3.48
C ASP A 154 -13.77 -17.62 2.35
N LEU A 155 -13.34 -17.93 1.13
CA LEU A 155 -14.24 -18.21 0.00
C LEU A 155 -14.65 -19.69 -0.08
N ASP A 156 -13.80 -20.62 0.39
CA ASP A 156 -14.13 -22.05 0.41
C ASP A 156 -15.22 -22.41 1.45
N ASP A 157 -15.40 -21.60 2.51
CA ASP A 157 -16.49 -21.77 3.48
C ASP A 157 -17.83 -21.13 3.04
N ALA A 158 -17.85 -20.45 1.88
CA ALA A 158 -19.05 -19.83 1.31
C ALA A 158 -19.77 -20.69 0.25
N GLU A 159 -19.28 -21.89 -0.09
CA GLU A 159 -19.94 -22.83 -1.02
C GLU A 159 -21.05 -23.68 -0.35
N ALA A 160 -21.92 -23.03 0.44
CA ALA A 160 -23.18 -23.63 0.89
C ALA A 160 -24.33 -22.64 0.80
N GLY A 161 -24.42 -21.95 -0.34
CA GLY A 161 -25.50 -21.05 -0.69
C GLY A 161 -25.73 -21.09 -2.19
N ASP A 162 -26.38 -22.16 -2.65
CA ASP A 162 -27.15 -22.17 -3.90
C ASP A 162 -28.17 -21.02 -3.86
N GLU A 163 -27.76 -19.85 -4.34
CA GLU A 163 -28.68 -18.84 -4.85
C GLU A 163 -28.32 -18.60 -6.31
N SER A 164 -28.99 -19.36 -7.17
CA SER A 164 -29.05 -19.16 -8.61
C SER A 164 -29.41 -17.71 -8.94
N TRP A 165 -28.42 -16.91 -9.33
CA TRP A 165 -28.66 -15.60 -9.96
C TRP A 165 -29.03 -15.79 -11.44
N ASP A 166 -30.16 -16.44 -11.69
CA ASP A 166 -30.86 -16.34 -12.99
C ASP A 166 -31.60 -15.01 -13.03
N LEU A 167 -30.86 -13.92 -13.25
CA LEU A 167 -31.44 -12.64 -13.65
C LEU A 167 -31.37 -12.56 -15.17
N GLU A 168 -32.50 -12.81 -15.83
CA GLU A 168 -32.67 -12.57 -17.25
C GLU A 168 -32.41 -11.07 -17.56
N PRO A 169 -31.62 -10.73 -18.60
CA PRO A 169 -31.19 -9.36 -18.89
C PRO A 169 -32.31 -8.41 -19.36
N GLU A 170 -33.56 -8.86 -19.38
CA GLU A 170 -34.68 -8.17 -20.01
C GLU A 170 -35.39 -7.17 -19.05
N ASP A 171 -35.27 -7.33 -17.73
CA ASP A 171 -36.01 -6.51 -16.75
C ASP A 171 -35.33 -5.19 -16.34
N VAL A 172 -34.05 -5.00 -16.69
CA VAL A 172 -33.28 -3.79 -16.30
C VAL A 172 -33.67 -2.56 -17.14
N LEU A 173 -34.40 -2.74 -18.25
CA LEU A 173 -34.74 -1.66 -19.19
C LEU A 173 -36.14 -1.05 -18.98
N SER A 174 -36.94 -1.50 -18.01
CA SER A 174 -38.31 -1.00 -17.78
C SER A 174 -38.50 -0.21 -16.48
N SER A 175 -37.51 0.59 -16.05
CA SER A 175 -37.76 1.63 -15.06
C SER A 175 -38.14 2.97 -15.75
N PRO A 176 -39.38 3.45 -15.61
CA PRO A 176 -39.80 4.74 -16.16
C PRO A 176 -39.10 5.90 -15.45
N ASN A 177 -38.53 6.79 -16.26
CA ASN A 177 -37.84 8.01 -15.89
C ASN A 177 -38.67 8.89 -14.91
N PRO A 178 -38.26 9.08 -13.64
CA PRO A 178 -38.94 10.00 -12.74
C PRO A 178 -38.39 11.41 -12.97
N GLY A 179 -38.82 12.06 -14.05
CA GLY A 179 -38.28 13.36 -14.47
C GLY A 179 -39.25 14.34 -15.13
N GLU A 180 -40.53 14.00 -15.29
CA GLU A 180 -41.54 14.96 -15.75
C GLU A 180 -42.54 15.28 -14.64
N SER A 181 -42.26 16.34 -13.89
CA SER A 181 -43.31 17.22 -13.37
C SER A 181 -42.70 18.50 -12.75
N LEU A 182 -42.92 19.60 -13.49
CA LEU A 182 -43.16 20.99 -13.07
C LEU A 182 -42.04 21.78 -12.38
#